data_AF-A0A2P8GVT7-F1
#
_entry.id   AF-A0A2P8GVT7-F1
#
_cell.length_a   1.000
_cell.length_b   1.000
_cell.length_c   1.000
_cell.angle_alpha   90.00
_cell.angle_beta   90.00
_cell.angle_gamma   90.00
#
_symmetry.space_group_name_H-M   'P 1'
#
loop_
_entity.id
_entity.type
_entity.pdbx_description
1 polymer ?
#
loop_
_entity_poly.entity_id
_entity_poly.type
_entity_poly.pdbx_seq_one_letter_code
_entity_poly.pdbx_strand_id
1 'polypeptide(L)'
;MKGKILLVTGLAAGYVLGSRAGRERYEQIKTGWLKLYETEPVQKQVRKAQGFAKARVSAVPSTLFSGAKTIVKIAKSNRSAGQKLDATLSEVDDVKDELGDIADGRSSTTR
;
A
#
# COMPACT_ATOMS: atom_id res chain seq x y z
N MET A 1 -11.01 -10.14 13.58
CA MET A 1 -10.23 -9.17 12.76
C MET A 1 -11.02 -7.96 12.25
N LYS A 2 -12.37 -8.00 12.19
CA LYS A 2 -13.20 -7.04 11.42
C LYS A 2 -13.05 -5.55 11.80
N GLY A 3 -12.79 -5.23 13.07
CA GLY A 3 -12.64 -3.83 13.52
C GLY A 3 -11.38 -3.12 13.03
N LYS A 4 -10.30 -3.85 12.74
CA LYS A 4 -9.03 -3.25 12.30
C LYS A 4 -9.08 -2.79 10.84
N ILE A 5 -9.83 -3.52 10.00
CA ILE A 5 -10.01 -3.18 8.58
C ILE A 5 -10.77 -1.85 8.46
N LEU A 6 -11.85 -1.69 9.23
CA LEU A 6 -12.66 -0.47 9.20
C LEU A 6 -11.89 0.76 9.70
N LEU A 7 -11.03 0.60 10.71
CA LEU A 7 -10.11 1.65 11.18
C LEU A 7 -9.14 2.09 10.06
N VAL A 8 -8.51 1.14 9.37
CA VAL A 8 -7.55 1.43 8.29
C VAL A 8 -8.26 2.07 7.10
N THR A 9 -9.42 1.56 6.71
CA THR A 9 -10.24 2.15 5.64
C THR A 9 -10.68 3.57 5.99
N GLY A 10 -11.10 3.82 7.23
CA GLY A 10 -11.46 5.16 7.71
C GLY A 10 -10.29 6.13 7.68
N LEU A 11 -9.10 5.69 8.11
CA LEU A 11 -7.89 6.51 8.10
C LEU A 11 -7.45 6.83 6.65
N ALA A 12 -7.48 5.83 5.75
CA ALA A 12 -7.17 6.03 4.34
C ALA A 12 -8.15 7.00 3.66
N ALA A 13 -9.45 6.82 3.88
CA ALA A 13 -10.47 7.72 3.35
C ALA A 13 -10.33 9.15 3.92
N GLY A 14 -10.07 9.26 5.24
CA GLY A 14 -9.85 10.53 5.91
C GLY A 14 -8.62 11.29 5.39
N TYR A 15 -7.53 10.58 5.08
CA TYR A 15 -6.32 11.17 4.50
C TYR A 15 -6.55 11.72 3.09
N VAL A 16 -7.29 11.00 2.24
CA VAL A 16 -7.61 11.43 0.87
C VAL A 16 -8.54 12.64 0.88
N LEU A 17 -9.55 12.64 1.76
CA LEU A 17 -10.48 13.75 1.85
C LEU A 17 -9.82 14.99 2.49
N GLY A 18 -9.00 14.79 3.53
CA GLY A 18 -8.30 15.86 4.25
C GLY A 18 -7.20 16.54 3.43
N SER A 19 -6.50 15.81 2.56
CA SER A 19 -5.47 16.37 1.68
C SER A 19 -6.03 17.25 0.54
N ARG A 20 -7.32 17.12 0.20
CA ARG A 20 -7.93 17.85 -0.94
C ARG A 20 -8.37 19.28 -0.59
N ALA A 21 -8.66 19.60 0.67
CA ALA A 21 -9.35 20.83 1.05
C ALA A 21 -8.45 22.07 1.27
N GLY A 22 -7.11 21.95 1.20
CA GLY A 22 -6.19 23.00 1.68
C GLY A 22 -5.10 23.45 0.70
N ARG A 23 -5.36 23.47 -0.62
CA ARG A 23 -4.30 23.66 -1.64
C ARG A 23 -3.44 24.93 -1.46
N GLU A 24 -4.02 26.06 -1.06
CA GLU A 24 -3.24 27.31 -0.87
C GLU A 24 -2.25 27.24 0.30
N ARG A 25 -2.68 26.69 1.45
CA ARG A 25 -1.80 26.51 2.62
C ARG A 25 -0.85 25.34 2.44
N TYR A 26 -1.26 24.32 1.69
CA TYR A 26 -0.45 23.17 1.35
C TYR A 26 0.79 23.58 0.54
N GLU A 27 0.66 24.44 -0.47
CA GLU A 27 1.81 24.87 -1.29
C GLU A 27 2.84 25.69 -0.49
N GLN A 28 2.40 26.55 0.44
CA GLN A 28 3.31 27.30 1.33
C GLN A 28 4.10 26.36 2.25
N ILE A 29 3.40 25.41 2.87
CA ILE A 29 4.01 24.43 3.78
C ILE A 29 4.94 23.50 2.99
N LYS A 30 4.47 22.99 1.85
CA LYS A 30 5.23 22.10 0.95
C LYS A 30 6.57 22.71 0.55
N THR A 31 6.62 24.00 0.23
CA THR A 31 7.87 24.66 -0.17
C THR A 31 8.90 24.66 0.97
N GLY A 32 8.46 24.88 2.22
CA GLY A 32 9.33 24.79 3.40
C GLY A 32 9.78 23.36 3.68
N TRP A 33 8.89 22.39 3.55
CA TRP A 33 9.21 20.97 3.68
C TRP A 33 10.14 20.46 2.59
N LEU A 34 9.99 20.94 1.35
CA LEU A 34 10.84 20.53 0.22
C LEU A 34 12.29 20.93 0.46
N LYS A 35 12.52 22.17 0.94
CA LYS A 35 13.87 22.64 1.32
C LYS A 35 14.49 21.78 2.41
N LEU A 36 13.69 21.32 3.38
CA LEU A 36 14.16 20.45 4.45
C LEU A 36 14.43 19.03 3.94
N TYR A 37 13.60 18.53 3.03
CA TYR A 37 13.73 17.22 2.41
C TYR A 37 14.95 17.11 1.50
N GLU A 38 15.30 18.20 0.81
CA GLU A 38 16.47 18.28 -0.06
C GLU A 38 17.80 18.27 0.71
N THR A 39 17.78 18.45 2.03
CA THR A 39 19.00 18.41 2.86
C THR A 39 19.65 17.03 2.88
N GLU A 40 20.99 17.00 2.87
CA GLU A 40 21.78 15.76 2.93
C GLU A 40 21.40 14.76 4.04
N PRO A 41 21.15 15.16 5.31
CA PRO A 41 20.79 14.22 6.36
C PRO A 41 19.47 13.51 6.07
N VAL A 42 18.48 14.22 5.52
CA VAL A 42 17.19 13.64 5.15
C VAL A 42 17.34 12.72 3.96
N GLN A 43 18.04 13.15 2.91
CA GLN A 43 18.32 12.29 1.77
C GLN A 43 19.08 11.01 2.14
N LYS A 44 20.02 11.06 3.09
CA LYS A 44 20.75 9.88 3.58
C LYS A 44 19.80 8.88 4.26
N GLN A 45 18.83 9.36 5.03
CA GLN A 45 17.82 8.50 5.65
C GLN A 45 16.85 7.93 4.62
N VAL A 46 16.41 8.73 3.65
CA VAL A 46 15.57 8.28 2.53
C VAL A 46 16.29 7.20 1.72
N ARG A 47 17.57 7.40 1.39
CA ARG A 47 18.39 6.41 0.67
C ARG A 47 18.54 5.11 1.47
N LYS A 48 18.73 5.17 2.79
CA LYS A 48 18.72 3.98 3.66
C LYS A 48 17.39 3.25 3.58
N ALA A 49 16.28 3.97 3.74
CA ALA A 49 14.94 3.41 3.65
C ALA A 49 14.66 2.80 2.26
N GLN A 50 15.07 3.47 1.17
CA GLN A 50 15.01 2.94 -0.19
C GLN A 50 15.84 1.67 -0.36
N GLY A 51 17.03 1.59 0.25
CA GLY A 51 17.84 0.38 0.26
C GLY A 51 17.13 -0.80 0.94
N PHE A 52 16.54 -0.57 2.11
CA PHE A 52 15.72 -1.57 2.81
C PHE A 52 14.47 -1.96 2.02
N ALA A 53 13.79 -0.98 1.43
CA ALA A 53 12.60 -1.22 0.61
C ALA A 53 12.95 -2.02 -0.64
N LYS A 54 14.04 -1.69 -1.35
CA LYS A 54 14.48 -2.42 -2.55
C LYS A 54 14.82 -3.87 -2.23
N ALA A 55 15.47 -4.13 -1.09
CA ALA A 55 15.77 -5.49 -0.63
C ALA A 55 14.50 -6.29 -0.29
N ARG A 56 13.48 -5.63 0.27
CA ARG A 56 12.18 -6.25 0.56
C ARG A 56 11.36 -6.46 -0.70
N VAL A 57 11.35 -5.49 -1.60
CA VAL A 57 10.66 -5.53 -2.91
C VAL A 57 11.17 -6.73 -3.74
N SER A 58 12.47 -7.01 -3.74
CA SER A 58 13.01 -8.20 -4.41
C SER A 58 12.61 -9.53 -3.76
N ALA A 59 12.21 -9.51 -2.49
CA ALA A 59 11.79 -10.70 -1.73
C ALA A 59 10.26 -10.87 -1.67
N VAL A 60 9.50 -9.92 -2.24
CA VAL A 60 8.04 -10.00 -2.29
C VAL A 60 7.62 -10.88 -3.47
N PRO A 61 6.79 -11.91 -3.24
CA PRO A 61 6.24 -12.73 -4.31
C PRO A 61 5.49 -11.87 -5.35
N SER A 62 5.61 -12.25 -6.63
CA SER A 62 4.93 -11.59 -7.75
C SER A 62 3.41 -11.55 -7.60
N THR A 63 2.86 -12.49 -6.84
CA THR A 63 1.43 -12.66 -6.52
C THR A 63 0.93 -11.51 -5.63
N LEU A 64 1.70 -11.16 -4.60
CA LEU A 64 1.44 -10.01 -3.74
C LEU A 64 1.49 -8.68 -4.54
N PHE A 65 2.45 -8.55 -5.45
CA PHE A 65 2.56 -7.38 -6.33
C PHE A 65 1.39 -7.27 -7.33
N SER A 66 0.94 -8.40 -7.86
CA SER A 66 -0.15 -8.44 -8.83
C SER A 66 -1.48 -8.11 -8.16
N GLY A 67 -1.76 -8.69 -6.99
CA GLY A 67 -2.92 -8.35 -6.18
C GLY A 67 -3.01 -6.87 -5.85
N ALA A 68 -1.90 -6.27 -5.41
CA ALA A 68 -1.84 -4.83 -5.16
C ALA A 68 -2.16 -3.99 -6.41
N LYS A 69 -1.64 -4.37 -7.59
CA LYS A 69 -1.91 -3.67 -8.85
C LYS A 69 -3.37 -3.79 -9.28
N THR A 70 -4.00 -4.94 -9.06
CA THR A 70 -5.42 -5.17 -9.35
C THR A 70 -6.33 -4.34 -8.45
N ILE A 71 -6.06 -4.29 -7.14
CA ILE A 71 -6.81 -3.47 -6.19
C ILE A 71 -6.79 -1.98 -6.59
N VAL A 72 -5.62 -1.47 -6.99
CA VAL A 72 -5.48 -0.09 -7.48
C VAL A 72 -6.30 0.14 -8.75
N LYS A 73 -6.33 -0.83 -9.67
CA LYS A 73 -7.14 -0.76 -10.90
C LYS A 73 -8.64 -0.77 -10.59
N ILE A 74 -9.09 -1.58 -9.63
CA ILE A 74 -10.48 -1.65 -9.16
C ILE A 74 -10.89 -0.31 -8.53
N ALA A 75 -10.04 0.26 -7.67
CA ALA A 75 -10.27 1.55 -7.02
C ALA A 75 -10.43 2.68 -8.05
N LYS A 76 -9.64 2.65 -9.15
CA LYS A 76 -9.72 3.62 -10.25
C LYS A 76 -10.91 3.40 -11.19
N SER A 77 -11.49 2.20 -11.24
CA SER A 77 -12.66 1.91 -12.10
C SER A 77 -13.90 2.69 -11.64
N ASN A 78 -14.84 2.99 -12.53
CA ASN A 78 -16.04 3.78 -12.20
C ASN A 78 -17.20 2.93 -11.61
N ARG A 79 -16.89 1.83 -10.92
CA ARG A 79 -17.88 0.95 -10.29
C ARG A 79 -18.51 1.59 -9.04
N SER A 80 -19.68 1.10 -8.61
CA SER A 80 -20.29 1.54 -7.35
C SER A 80 -19.41 1.14 -6.15
N ALA A 81 -19.57 1.84 -5.02
CA ALA A 81 -18.76 1.58 -3.82
C ALA A 81 -18.84 0.12 -3.34
N GLY A 82 -20.04 -0.50 -3.42
CA GLY A 82 -20.23 -1.91 -3.08
C GLY A 82 -19.41 -2.84 -3.99
N GLN A 83 -19.51 -2.65 -5.30
CA GLN A 83 -18.77 -3.47 -6.28
C GLN A 83 -17.24 -3.29 -6.20
N LYS A 84 -16.76 -2.14 -5.72
CA LYS A 84 -15.33 -1.93 -5.44
C LYS A 84 -14.87 -2.68 -4.21
N LEU A 85 -15.68 -2.67 -3.14
CA LEU A 85 -15.38 -3.42 -1.92
C LEU A 85 -15.38 -4.93 -2.18
N ASP A 86 -16.40 -5.46 -2.85
CA ASP A 86 -16.49 -6.90 -3.14
C ASP A 86 -15.32 -7.39 -4.00
N ALA A 87 -14.96 -6.64 -5.05
CA ALA A 87 -13.83 -6.99 -5.90
C ALA A 87 -12.47 -6.85 -5.18
N THR A 88 -12.35 -5.93 -4.22
CA THR A 88 -11.13 -5.80 -3.40
C THR A 88 -11.02 -6.94 -2.39
N LEU A 89 -12.13 -7.37 -1.79
CA LEU A 89 -12.16 -8.49 -0.86
C LEU A 89 -11.80 -9.82 -1.54
N SER A 90 -12.36 -10.07 -2.74
CA SER A 90 -12.01 -11.25 -3.54
C SER A 90 -10.51 -11.32 -3.86
N GLU A 91 -9.93 -10.22 -4.38
CA GLU A 91 -8.50 -10.20 -4.72
C GLU A 91 -7.60 -10.36 -3.49
N VAL A 92 -8.02 -9.84 -2.32
CA VAL A 92 -7.27 -9.98 -1.07
C VAL A 92 -7.34 -11.41 -0.54
N ASP A 93 -8.50 -12.08 -0.63
CA ASP A 93 -8.63 -13.48 -0.23
C ASP A 93 -7.83 -14.40 -1.17
N ASP A 94 -7.86 -14.19 -2.49
CA ASP A 94 -7.06 -14.95 -3.46
C ASP A 94 -5.54 -14.83 -3.19
N VAL A 95 -5.07 -13.60 -2.93
CA VAL A 95 -3.67 -13.34 -2.58
C VAL A 95 -3.30 -13.98 -1.24
N LYS A 96 -4.21 -14.00 -0.28
CA LYS A 96 -3.98 -14.61 1.04
C LYS A 96 -3.85 -16.12 0.93
N ASP A 97 -4.67 -16.77 0.12
CA ASP A 97 -4.63 -18.22 -0.06
C ASP A 97 -3.37 -18.65 -0.84
N GLU A 98 -2.96 -17.89 -1.86
CA GLU A 98 -1.73 -18.15 -2.61
C GLU A 98 -0.46 -17.96 -1.75
N LEU A 99 -0.44 -17.00 -0.84
CA LEU A 99 0.65 -16.86 0.14
C LEU A 99 0.65 -17.96 1.20
N GLY A 100 -0.53 -18.43 1.60
CA GLY A 100 -0.69 -19.55 2.52
C GLY A 100 -0.09 -20.82 1.93
N ASP A 101 -0.37 -21.11 0.66
CA ASP A 101 0.16 -22.29 -0.04
C ASP A 101 1.68 -22.20 -0.26
N ILE A 102 2.21 -21.01 -0.56
CA ILE A 102 3.68 -20.80 -0.66
C ILE A 102 4.37 -20.93 0.72
N ALA A 103 3.69 -20.56 1.81
CA ALA A 103 4.22 -20.67 3.16
C ALA A 103 4.15 -22.11 3.71
N ASP A 104 3.05 -22.83 3.46
CA ASP A 104 2.81 -24.20 3.91
C ASP A 104 3.44 -25.26 2.99
N GLY A 105 3.62 -24.95 1.69
CA GLY A 105 4.30 -25.80 0.70
C GLY A 105 5.79 -26.02 0.95
N ARG A 106 6.39 -25.37 1.97
CA ARG A 106 7.73 -25.72 2.47
C ARG A 106 7.72 -26.99 3.36
N SER A 107 6.56 -27.53 3.73
CA SER A 107 6.46 -28.66 4.66
C SER A 107 6.30 -30.06 4.03
N SER A 108 6.15 -30.20 2.69
CA SER A 108 5.80 -31.51 2.08
C SER A 108 6.69 -31.97 0.92
N THR A 109 7.99 -31.66 0.92
CA THR A 109 8.95 -32.38 0.06
C THR A 109 10.25 -32.66 0.81
N THR A 110 10.19 -33.54 1.81
CA THR A 110 11.25 -34.52 2.09
C THR A 110 10.67 -35.66 2.93
N ARG A 111 10.65 -36.84 2.31
CA ARG A 111 10.40 -38.19 2.84
C ARG A 111 8.98 -38.74 2.77
#